data_AF-A0A9N6WQZ8-F1
#
_entry.id   AF-A0A9N6WQZ8-F1
#
_cell.length_a   1.000
_cell.length_b   1.000
_cell.length_c   1.000
_cell.angle_alpha   90.00
_cell.angle_beta   90.00
_cell.angle_gamma   90.00
#
_symmetry.space_group_name_H-M   'P 1'
#
loop_
_entity.id
_entity.type
_entity.pdbx_description
1 polymer ?
#
loop_
_entity_poly.entity_id
_entity_poly.type
_entity_poly.pdbx_seq_one_letter_code
_entity_poly.pdbx_strand_id
1 'polypeptide(L)'
;DSVKVSVAEAWQEARAEVADVCHKVSHPFDWTFTTDYRGTLIGTEPLEVTETDLRIDMEKLKQKERILFFDEIHLYEDELADHGCASCSIKVRAMPSGIFVLQRFYLRVDDVLIRINDTRLYYEQGHNYIIREYTSKESRTKELKVPRVFWGDPNEISQHLPLVQSVYEKLNFS
;
A
#
# COMPACT_ATOMS: atom_id res chain seq x y z
N ASP A 1 14.40 11.22 8.60
CA ASP A 1 15.55 11.11 7.69
C ASP A 1 15.09 10.72 6.30
N SER A 2 15.17 11.65 5.35
CA SER A 2 14.79 11.42 3.95
C SER A 2 15.80 10.51 3.26
N VAL A 3 15.36 9.40 2.69
CA VAL A 3 16.19 8.57 1.81
C VAL A 3 16.38 9.34 0.51
N LYS A 4 17.62 9.65 0.14
CA LYS A 4 17.95 10.21 -1.17
C LYS A 4 18.64 9.14 -2.00
N VAL A 5 18.06 8.80 -3.14
CA VAL A 5 18.71 7.95 -4.16
C VAL A 5 19.79 8.78 -4.85
N SER A 6 20.95 8.18 -5.12
CA SER A 6 22.18 8.84 -5.64
C SER A 6 22.01 9.55 -6.99
N VAL A 7 20.93 9.28 -7.73
CA VAL A 7 20.65 9.86 -9.05
C VAL A 7 19.65 11.03 -8.98
N ALA A 8 19.21 11.41 -7.78
CA ALA A 8 18.17 12.43 -7.57
C ALA A 8 18.50 13.79 -8.20
N GLU A 9 19.78 14.17 -8.27
CA GLU A 9 20.22 15.46 -8.81
C GLU A 9 20.03 15.55 -10.34
N ALA A 10 20.39 14.50 -11.08
CA ALA A 10 20.27 14.49 -12.54
C ALA A 10 18.81 14.54 -13.03
N TRP A 11 17.89 13.97 -12.25
CA TRP A 11 16.46 13.98 -12.61
C TRP A 11 15.75 15.27 -12.18
N GLN A 12 16.27 15.98 -11.17
CA GLN A 12 15.84 17.34 -10.83
C GLN A 12 16.22 18.33 -11.94
N GLU A 13 17.43 18.19 -12.50
CA GLU A 13 17.89 19.02 -13.62
C GLU A 13 17.05 18.81 -14.90
N ALA A 14 16.63 17.58 -15.18
CA ALA A 14 15.78 17.25 -16.34
C ALA A 14 14.36 17.83 -16.25
N ARG A 15 13.91 18.31 -15.08
CA ARG A 15 12.56 18.85 -14.82
C ARG A 15 12.57 20.27 -14.25
N ALA A 16 13.57 21.07 -14.61
CA ALA A 16 13.71 22.45 -14.14
C ALA A 16 12.45 23.33 -14.36
N GLU A 17 11.66 23.07 -15.40
CA GLU A 17 10.41 23.82 -15.67
C GLU A 17 9.24 23.49 -14.71
N VAL A 18 9.31 22.36 -13.99
CA VAL A 18 8.30 21.95 -12.99
C VAL A 18 8.78 22.25 -11.55
N ALA A 19 10.02 22.73 -11.42
CA ALA A 19 10.66 22.99 -10.13
C ALA A 19 9.96 24.09 -9.30
N ASP A 20 9.25 25.03 -9.93
CA ASP A 20 8.53 26.09 -9.20
C ASP A 20 7.35 25.56 -8.36
N VAL A 21 6.78 24.39 -8.70
CA VAL A 21 5.80 23.70 -7.85
C VAL A 21 6.49 22.90 -6.74
N CYS A 22 7.75 22.51 -6.97
CA CYS A 22 8.57 21.66 -6.11
C CYS A 22 8.99 22.33 -4.80
N HIS A 23 9.09 23.66 -4.74
CA HIS A 23 9.54 24.38 -3.55
C HIS A 23 8.47 24.56 -2.45
N LYS A 24 7.21 24.21 -2.71
CA LYS A 24 6.13 24.28 -1.70
C LYS A 24 5.93 22.99 -0.90
N VAL A 25 6.61 21.90 -1.27
CA VAL A 25 6.54 20.62 -0.56
C VAL A 25 7.75 20.51 0.37
N SER A 26 7.50 20.55 1.68
CA SER A 26 8.52 20.47 2.73
C SER A 26 9.23 19.11 2.83
N HIS A 27 8.88 18.16 1.97
CA HIS A 27 9.49 16.85 1.90
C HIS A 27 10.34 16.73 0.63
N PRO A 28 11.67 16.51 0.76
CA PRO A 28 12.52 16.31 -0.41
C PRO A 28 12.02 15.10 -1.20
N PHE A 29 11.90 15.26 -2.51
CA PHE A 29 11.49 14.21 -3.43
C PHE A 29 12.47 13.03 -3.31
N ASP A 30 11.99 11.88 -2.83
CA ASP A 30 12.82 10.71 -2.50
C ASP A 30 12.92 9.69 -3.64
N TRP A 31 12.26 9.95 -4.78
CA TRP A 31 12.20 9.08 -5.96
C TRP A 31 11.65 7.67 -5.69
N THR A 32 11.02 7.46 -4.54
CA THR A 32 10.56 6.12 -4.13
C THR A 32 9.13 5.82 -4.58
N PHE A 33 8.44 6.79 -5.19
CA PHE A 33 7.01 6.71 -5.55
C PHE A 33 6.13 6.22 -4.38
N THR A 34 6.54 6.51 -3.13
CA THR A 34 5.77 6.13 -1.95
C THR A 34 4.40 6.79 -2.00
N THR A 35 3.36 5.98 -1.81
CA THR A 35 1.98 6.45 -1.77
C THR A 35 1.27 5.93 -0.52
N ASP A 36 0.48 6.82 0.09
CA ASP A 36 -0.50 6.52 1.14
C ASP A 36 -1.92 6.39 0.57
N TYR A 37 -2.04 6.23 -0.76
CA TYR A 37 -3.31 6.13 -1.46
C TYR A 37 -4.20 5.02 -0.89
N ARG A 38 -5.44 5.38 -0.52
CA ARG A 38 -6.44 4.46 0.08
C ARG A 38 -7.65 4.24 -0.81
N GLY A 39 -7.50 4.42 -2.12
CA GLY A 39 -8.59 4.41 -3.08
C GLY A 39 -9.24 5.78 -3.27
N THR A 40 -9.84 5.97 -4.44
CA THR A 40 -10.65 7.15 -4.78
C THR A 40 -12.11 6.79 -4.60
N LEU A 41 -12.85 7.60 -3.83
CA LEU A 41 -14.28 7.43 -3.68
C LEU A 41 -14.98 7.98 -4.93
N ILE A 42 -15.73 7.13 -5.62
CA ILE A 42 -16.45 7.46 -6.85
C ILE A 42 -17.92 7.12 -6.60
N GLY A 43 -18.83 8.03 -6.91
CA GLY A 43 -20.27 7.82 -6.78
C GLY A 43 -21.06 9.13 -6.82
N THR A 44 -22.33 9.05 -7.22
CA THR A 44 -23.28 10.17 -7.11
C THR A 44 -23.72 10.40 -5.67
N GLU A 45 -23.71 9.36 -4.84
CA GLU A 45 -23.96 9.48 -3.41
C GLU A 45 -22.63 9.45 -2.64
N PRO A 46 -22.44 10.37 -1.68
CA PRO A 46 -21.21 10.43 -0.90
C PRO A 46 -21.17 9.25 0.09
N LEU A 47 -20.15 8.40 -0.04
CA LEU A 47 -19.80 7.42 1.00
C LEU A 47 -19.30 8.19 2.23
N GLU A 48 -19.98 8.04 3.36
CA GLU A 48 -19.54 8.64 4.61
C GLU A 48 -18.39 7.81 5.20
N VAL A 49 -17.22 8.44 5.34
CA VAL A 49 -16.03 7.82 5.94
C VAL A 49 -15.97 8.19 7.41
N THR A 50 -16.08 7.20 8.30
CA THR A 50 -15.97 7.40 9.75
C THR A 50 -14.86 6.54 10.33
N GLU A 51 -14.16 7.03 11.35
CA GLU A 51 -13.18 6.23 12.08
C GLU A 51 -13.87 5.10 12.85
N THR A 52 -13.22 3.94 12.93
CA THR A 52 -13.80 2.78 13.60
C THR A 52 -12.77 1.89 14.30
N ASP A 53 -13.20 1.28 15.40
CA ASP A 53 -12.45 0.21 16.08
C ASP A 53 -12.71 -1.17 15.50
N LEU A 54 -13.65 -1.28 14.54
CA LEU A 54 -13.90 -2.52 13.82
C LEU A 54 -12.65 -2.96 13.06
N ARG A 55 -12.47 -4.28 12.98
CA ARG A 55 -11.36 -4.92 12.29
C ARG A 55 -11.87 -5.94 11.30
N ILE A 56 -11.13 -6.13 10.22
CA ILE A 56 -11.37 -7.20 9.26
C ILE A 56 -11.03 -8.52 9.95
N ASP A 57 -12.02 -9.42 10.01
CA ASP A 57 -11.83 -10.75 10.56
C ASP A 57 -11.03 -11.61 9.59
N MET A 58 -9.71 -11.67 9.82
CA MET A 58 -8.79 -12.46 9.01
C MET A 58 -9.06 -13.96 9.11
N GLU A 59 -9.68 -14.45 10.20
CA GLU A 59 -9.99 -15.87 10.35
C GLU A 59 -11.17 -16.27 9.46
N LYS A 60 -12.18 -15.41 9.30
CA LYS A 60 -13.22 -15.59 8.28
C LYS A 60 -12.64 -15.68 6.88
N LEU A 61 -11.69 -14.80 6.54
CA LEU A 61 -11.05 -14.78 5.21
C LEU A 61 -10.17 -16.02 4.93
N LYS A 62 -9.73 -16.74 5.96
CA LYS A 62 -9.00 -18.02 5.80
C LYS A 62 -9.93 -19.20 5.52
N GLN A 63 -11.23 -19.06 5.80
CA GLN A 63 -12.18 -20.13 5.51
C GLN A 63 -12.25 -20.36 4.00
N LYS A 64 -12.20 -21.63 3.60
CA LYS A 64 -12.21 -22.01 2.18
C LYS A 64 -13.61 -21.85 1.61
N GLU A 65 -13.92 -20.64 1.18
CA GLU A 65 -15.09 -20.37 0.36
C GLU A 65 -14.75 -20.47 -1.13
N ARG A 66 -15.78 -20.74 -1.94
CA ARG A 66 -15.62 -20.74 -3.39
C ARG A 66 -15.38 -19.31 -3.86
N ILE A 67 -14.23 -19.07 -4.46
CA ILE A 67 -13.92 -17.80 -5.13
C ILE A 67 -14.79 -17.71 -6.38
N LEU A 68 -15.71 -16.74 -6.41
CA LEU A 68 -16.56 -16.44 -7.56
C LEU A 68 -15.79 -15.65 -8.61
N PHE A 69 -14.96 -14.71 -8.14
CA PHE A 69 -14.13 -13.87 -8.98
C PHE A 69 -12.80 -13.58 -8.28
N PHE A 70 -11.71 -13.65 -9.05
CA PHE A 70 -10.39 -13.24 -8.62
C PHE A 70 -9.73 -12.49 -9.76
N ASP A 71 -9.11 -11.36 -9.44
CA ASP A 71 -8.31 -10.60 -10.39
C ASP A 71 -7.15 -9.90 -9.68
N GLU A 72 -6.08 -9.67 -10.43
CA GLU A 72 -4.88 -8.97 -9.98
C GLU A 72 -4.47 -7.92 -11.02
N ILE A 73 -4.41 -6.68 -10.56
CA ILE A 73 -4.17 -5.50 -11.40
C ILE A 73 -2.91 -4.81 -10.89
N HIS A 74 -1.90 -4.66 -11.75
CA HIS A 74 -0.72 -3.86 -11.46
C HIS A 74 -0.98 -2.42 -11.88
N LEU A 75 -0.83 -1.47 -10.94
CA LEU A 75 -1.01 -0.04 -11.21
C LEU A 75 0.26 0.57 -11.79
N TYR A 76 1.40 0.30 -11.16
CA TYR A 76 2.72 0.71 -11.62
C TYR A 76 3.81 -0.15 -10.98
N GLU A 77 4.97 -0.16 -11.64
CA GLU A 77 6.18 -0.82 -11.20
C GLU A 77 7.38 0.00 -11.69
N ASP A 78 8.44 0.07 -10.88
CA ASP A 78 9.68 0.77 -11.17
C ASP A 78 10.85 0.07 -10.47
N GLU A 79 12.01 -0.03 -11.13
CA GLU A 79 13.22 -0.70 -10.60
C GLU A 79 14.17 0.27 -9.88
N LEU A 80 13.75 1.53 -9.67
CA LEU A 80 14.52 2.59 -9.01
C LEU A 80 15.94 2.75 -9.59
N ALA A 81 16.06 2.62 -10.92
CA ALA A 81 17.34 2.60 -11.64
C ALA A 81 18.32 1.55 -11.08
N ASP A 82 17.85 0.30 -10.94
CA ASP A 82 18.58 -0.86 -10.41
C ASP A 82 18.97 -0.77 -8.93
N HIS A 83 18.43 0.19 -8.18
CA HIS A 83 18.69 0.36 -6.74
C HIS A 83 17.57 -0.17 -5.84
N GLY A 84 16.62 -0.92 -6.40
CA GLY A 84 15.57 -1.56 -5.65
C GLY A 84 14.35 -1.89 -6.50
N CYS A 85 13.17 -1.77 -5.90
CA CYS A 85 11.91 -1.89 -6.62
C CYS A 85 10.80 -1.14 -5.88
N ALA A 86 9.94 -0.48 -6.63
CA ALA A 86 8.67 0.05 -6.17
C ALA A 86 7.56 -0.57 -7.02
N SER A 87 6.57 -1.19 -6.39
CA SER A 87 5.43 -1.76 -7.10
C SER A 87 4.13 -1.51 -6.35
N CYS A 88 3.07 -1.24 -7.11
CA CYS A 88 1.73 -1.06 -6.56
C CYS A 88 0.75 -1.96 -7.30
N SER A 89 0.08 -2.85 -6.57
CA SER A 89 -0.85 -3.83 -7.12
C SER A 89 -2.13 -3.92 -6.31
N ILE A 90 -3.22 -4.28 -6.97
CA ILE A 90 -4.52 -4.52 -6.38
C ILE A 90 -4.92 -5.96 -6.65
N LYS A 91 -5.26 -6.71 -5.61
CA LYS A 91 -5.86 -8.05 -5.71
C LYS A 91 -7.30 -7.98 -5.23
N VAL A 92 -8.23 -8.47 -6.04
CA VAL A 92 -9.66 -8.52 -5.73
C VAL A 92 -10.10 -9.97 -5.60
N ARG A 93 -10.86 -10.27 -4.56
CA ARG A 93 -11.50 -11.58 -4.32
C ARG A 93 -12.97 -11.38 -3.99
N ALA A 94 -13.86 -11.94 -4.81
CA ALA A 94 -15.28 -12.00 -4.52
C ALA A 94 -15.68 -13.41 -4.11
N MET A 95 -16.39 -13.51 -3.00
CA MET A 95 -16.93 -14.72 -2.41
C MET A 95 -18.44 -14.55 -2.23
N PRO A 96 -19.22 -15.63 -2.05
CA PRO A 96 -20.65 -15.49 -1.75
C PRO A 96 -20.92 -14.64 -0.51
N SER A 97 -20.06 -14.74 0.51
CA SER A 97 -20.18 -14.00 1.78
C SER A 97 -19.79 -12.52 1.68
N GLY A 98 -19.05 -12.11 0.64
CA GLY A 98 -18.47 -10.78 0.62
C GLY A 98 -17.37 -10.56 -0.41
N ILE A 99 -16.80 -9.36 -0.40
CA ILE A 99 -15.70 -8.95 -1.29
C ILE A 99 -14.52 -8.51 -0.43
N PHE A 100 -13.34 -9.00 -0.78
CA PHE A 100 -12.08 -8.59 -0.18
C PHE A 100 -11.16 -8.00 -1.25
N VAL A 101 -10.62 -6.82 -0.99
CA VAL A 101 -9.65 -6.16 -1.86
C VAL A 101 -8.39 -5.84 -1.05
N LEU A 102 -7.23 -6.16 -1.62
CA LEU A 102 -5.93 -5.80 -1.09
C LEU A 102 -5.21 -4.95 -2.12
N GLN A 103 -5.06 -3.65 -1.85
CA GLN A 103 -4.07 -2.82 -2.51
C GLN A 103 -2.78 -2.90 -1.70
N ARG A 104 -1.69 -3.31 -2.35
CA ARG A 104 -0.36 -3.35 -1.75
C ARG A 104 0.60 -2.50 -2.56
N PHE A 105 1.19 -1.53 -1.89
CA PHE A 105 2.40 -0.87 -2.32
C PHE A 105 3.60 -1.51 -1.63
N TYR A 106 4.55 -1.99 -2.41
CA TYR A 106 5.80 -2.57 -1.97
C TYR A 106 6.96 -1.68 -2.41
N LEU A 107 7.83 -1.33 -1.47
CA LEU A 107 9.05 -0.58 -1.74
C LEU A 107 10.22 -1.30 -1.09
N ARG A 108 11.23 -1.59 -1.90
CA ARG A 108 12.54 -2.03 -1.45
C ARG A 108 13.56 -1.05 -2.00
N VAL A 109 14.35 -0.45 -1.13
CA VAL A 109 15.55 0.29 -1.52
C VAL A 109 16.72 -0.50 -0.99
N ASP A 110 17.56 -1.01 -1.90
CA ASP A 110 18.61 -1.95 -1.56
C ASP A 110 19.59 -1.34 -0.54
N ASP A 111 19.92 -2.11 0.50
CA ASP A 111 20.78 -1.70 1.63
C ASP A 111 20.30 -0.45 2.41
N VAL A 112 19.06 0.00 2.20
CA VAL A 112 18.44 1.13 2.92
C VAL A 112 17.23 0.71 3.74
N LEU A 113 16.10 0.40 3.11
CA LEU A 113 14.85 0.05 3.80
C LEU A 113 13.92 -0.82 2.95
N ILE A 114 12.97 -1.45 3.64
CA ILE A 114 11.81 -2.11 3.03
C ILE A 114 10.55 -1.51 3.66
N ARG A 115 9.59 -1.11 2.83
CA ARG A 115 8.32 -0.52 3.22
C ARG A 115 7.17 -1.23 2.51
N ILE A 116 6.09 -1.46 3.25
CA ILE A 116 4.85 -2.02 2.73
C ILE A 116 3.69 -1.17 3.22
N ASN A 117 2.91 -0.63 2.27
CA ASN A 117 1.65 0.02 2.56
C ASN A 117 0.53 -0.84 2.01
N ASP A 118 -0.26 -1.42 2.91
CA ASP A 118 -1.42 -2.24 2.58
C ASP A 118 -2.69 -1.44 2.88
N THR A 119 -3.57 -1.30 1.88
CA THR A 119 -4.96 -0.87 2.06
C THR A 119 -5.86 -2.08 1.79
N ARG A 120 -6.55 -2.55 2.83
CA ARG A 120 -7.51 -3.65 2.76
C ARG A 120 -8.93 -3.09 2.78
N LEU A 121 -9.77 -3.58 1.88
CA LEU A 121 -11.20 -3.32 1.89
C LEU A 121 -11.93 -4.64 2.08
N TYR A 122 -12.90 -4.65 2.97
CA TYR A 122 -13.76 -5.81 3.18
C TYR A 122 -15.22 -5.39 3.24
N TYR A 123 -16.02 -6.00 2.39
CA TYR A 123 -17.47 -5.91 2.38
C TYR A 123 -18.03 -7.29 2.71
N GLU A 124 -18.98 -7.35 3.65
CA GLU A 124 -19.70 -8.57 4.01
C GLU A 124 -21.16 -8.42 3.60
N GLN A 125 -21.73 -9.48 3.03
CA GLN A 125 -23.10 -9.49 2.56
C GLN A 125 -24.06 -9.21 3.73
N GLY A 126 -24.96 -8.25 3.54
CA GLY A 126 -25.92 -7.82 4.55
C GLY A 126 -25.46 -6.66 5.43
N HIS A 127 -24.19 -6.25 5.36
CA HIS A 127 -23.75 -4.99 5.94
C HIS A 127 -24.09 -3.81 5.03
N ASN A 128 -24.40 -2.67 5.63
CA ASN A 128 -24.56 -1.38 4.93
C ASN A 128 -23.26 -0.57 4.93
N TYR A 129 -22.11 -1.23 5.02
CA TYR A 129 -20.81 -0.58 5.09
C TYR A 129 -19.68 -1.47 4.57
N ILE A 130 -18.56 -0.83 4.23
CA ILE A 130 -17.27 -1.46 3.92
C ILE A 130 -16.29 -1.08 5.02
N ILE A 131 -15.47 -2.04 5.47
CA ILE A 131 -14.35 -1.75 6.36
C ILE A 131 -13.11 -1.47 5.51
N ARG A 132 -12.43 -0.36 5.77
CA ARG A 132 -11.14 0.00 5.17
C ARG A 132 -10.06 0.02 6.23
N GLU A 133 -9.04 -0.81 6.06
CA GLU A 133 -7.86 -0.83 6.93
C GLU A 133 -6.62 -0.46 6.15
N TYR A 134 -5.96 0.62 6.57
CA TYR A 134 -4.65 1.01 6.07
C TYR A 134 -3.59 0.63 7.09
N THR A 135 -2.53 -0.05 6.64
CA THR A 135 -1.37 -0.38 7.46
C THR A 135 -0.09 -0.04 6.71
N SER A 136 0.79 0.74 7.33
CA SER A 136 2.13 1.01 6.84
C SER A 136 3.15 0.33 7.76
N LYS A 137 3.96 -0.54 7.16
CA LYS A 137 5.04 -1.26 7.84
C LYS A 137 6.37 -0.91 7.19
N GLU A 138 7.39 -0.69 7.99
CA GLU A 138 8.71 -0.31 7.49
C GLU A 138 9.81 -0.82 8.40
N SER A 139 10.93 -1.24 7.82
CA SER A 139 12.16 -1.48 8.56
C SER A 139 13.38 -1.13 7.71
N ARG A 140 14.47 -0.73 8.37
CA ARG A 140 15.77 -0.60 7.73
C ARG A 140 16.32 -1.98 7.42
N THR A 141 16.92 -2.15 6.26
CA THR A 141 17.50 -3.44 5.82
C THR A 141 18.55 -3.99 6.80
N LYS A 142 19.26 -3.11 7.52
CA LYS A 142 20.24 -3.47 8.55
C LYS A 142 19.62 -4.08 9.83
N GLU A 143 18.37 -3.77 10.12
CA GLU A 143 17.66 -4.23 11.32
C GLU A 143 16.88 -5.54 11.06
N LEU A 144 16.62 -5.85 9.79
CA LEU A 144 15.95 -7.07 9.36
C LEU A 144 16.88 -8.28 9.54
N LYS A 145 16.48 -9.20 10.42
CA LYS A 145 17.16 -10.50 10.63
C LYS A 145 16.78 -11.57 9.60
N VAL A 146 16.06 -11.18 8.55
CA VAL A 146 15.49 -12.10 7.55
C VAL A 146 16.45 -12.23 6.36
N PRO A 147 16.75 -13.44 5.89
CA PRO A 147 17.58 -13.65 4.69
C PRO A 147 17.04 -12.90 3.45
N ARG A 148 17.94 -12.40 2.61
CA ARG A 148 17.61 -11.62 1.40
C ARG A 148 16.69 -12.35 0.42
N VAL A 149 16.69 -13.68 0.43
CA VAL A 149 15.82 -14.52 -0.42
C VAL A 149 14.34 -14.20 -0.19
N PHE A 150 13.95 -13.89 1.05
CA PHE A 150 12.57 -13.57 1.41
C PHE A 150 12.19 -12.11 1.13
N TRP A 151 13.15 -11.26 0.73
CA TRP A 151 12.88 -9.86 0.36
C TRP A 151 12.26 -9.74 -1.03
N GLY A 152 12.20 -10.85 -1.79
CA GLY A 152 11.50 -10.91 -3.07
C GLY A 152 9.99 -11.11 -2.92
N ASP A 153 9.51 -11.67 -1.80
CA ASP A 153 8.09 -11.92 -1.57
C ASP A 153 7.52 -10.91 -0.54
N PRO A 154 6.70 -9.94 -0.99
CA PRO A 154 6.05 -8.99 -0.11
C PRO A 154 5.16 -9.65 0.98
N ASN A 155 4.63 -10.85 0.73
CA ASN A 155 3.76 -11.55 1.70
C ASN A 155 4.55 -12.10 2.88
N GLU A 156 5.74 -12.64 2.62
CA GLU A 156 6.60 -13.22 3.66
C GLU A 156 7.27 -12.11 4.46
N ILE A 157 7.86 -11.11 3.79
CA ILE A 157 8.56 -10.03 4.47
C ILE A 157 7.62 -9.15 5.32
N SER A 158 6.34 -9.00 4.94
CA SER A 158 5.34 -8.25 5.71
C SER A 158 5.16 -8.78 7.15
N GLN A 159 5.44 -10.06 7.41
CA GLN A 159 5.34 -10.63 8.75
C GLN A 159 6.49 -10.20 9.67
N HIS A 160 7.60 -9.75 9.09
CA HIS A 160 8.81 -9.35 9.81
C HIS A 160 8.98 -7.83 9.95
N LEU A 161 8.22 -7.05 9.17
CA LEU A 161 8.26 -5.60 9.24
C LEU A 161 7.41 -5.08 10.41
N PRO A 162 7.94 -4.18 11.25
CA PRO A 162 7.17 -3.55 12.32
C PRO A 162 6.13 -2.59 11.74
N LEU A 163 4.99 -2.51 12.42
CA LEU A 163 3.92 -1.58 12.09
C LEU A 163 4.31 -0.16 12.51
N VAL A 164 4.29 0.78 11.58
CA VAL A 164 4.57 2.20 11.82
C VAL A 164 3.27 2.99 11.96
N GLN A 165 2.31 2.73 11.10
CA GLN A 165 1.02 3.42 11.08
C GLN A 165 -0.11 2.45 10.78
N SER A 166 -1.24 2.64 11.44
CA SER A 166 -2.49 1.97 11.09
C SER A 166 -3.66 2.92 11.19
N VAL A 167 -4.56 2.89 10.21
CA VAL A 167 -5.80 3.67 10.18
C VAL A 167 -6.95 2.75 9.80
N TYR A 168 -8.08 2.93 10.46
CA TYR A 168 -9.22 2.04 10.34
C TYR A 168 -10.49 2.86 10.20
N GLU A 169 -11.17 2.64 9.10
CA GLU A 169 -12.27 3.46 8.65
C GLU A 169 -13.43 2.57 8.23
N LYS A 170 -14.63 3.10 8.41
CA LYS A 170 -15.89 2.52 7.96
C LYS A 170 -16.44 3.41 6.86
N LEU A 171 -16.72 2.81 5.71
CA LEU A 171 -17.36 3.48 4.57
C LEU A 171 -18.84 3.08 4.59
N ASN A 172 -19.70 3.96 5.08
CA ASN A 172 -21.14 3.66 5.15
C ASN A 172 -21.80 3.96 3.80
N PHE A 173 -22.67 3.05 3.35
CA PHE A 173 -23.59 3.32 2.25
C PHE A 173 -24.73 4.20 2.78
N SER A 174 -25.09 5.22 2.00
CA SER A 174 -26.25 6.08 2.21
C SER A 174 -27.58 5.34 2.04
#